data_AF-B3ENY0-F1
#
_entry.id   AF-B3ENY0-F1
#
_cell.length_a   1.000
_cell.length_b   1.000
_cell.length_c   1.000
_cell.angle_alpha   90.00
_cell.angle_beta   90.00
_cell.angle_gamma   90.00
#
_symmetry.space_group_name_H-M   'P 1'
#
loop_
_entity.id
_entity.type
_entity.pdbx_description
1 polymer ?
#
loop_
_entity_poly.entity_id
_entity_poly.type
_entity_poly.pdbx_seq_one_letter_code
_entity_poly.pdbx_strand_id
1 'polypeptide(L)'
;MADVERLYAFLHEKSPDAAARAARVILDGAGLLKSIPEIGRPMNDDTGKRELVLSFGAGSFVLRYMWDRRDTVVIIRVWHSKESRV
;
A
#
# COMPACT_ATOMS: atom_id res chain seq x y z
N MET A 1 -5.97 -4.22 -11.42
CA MET A 1 -6.93 -4.73 -10.41
C MET A 1 -6.42 -5.96 -9.64
N ALA A 2 -5.43 -6.71 -10.16
CA ALA A 2 -4.96 -7.96 -9.55
C ALA A 2 -4.31 -7.85 -8.14
N ASP A 3 -3.69 -6.73 -7.76
CA ASP A 3 -3.05 -6.63 -6.44
C ASP A 3 -4.06 -6.56 -5.30
N VAL A 4 -5.21 -5.88 -5.49
CA VAL A 4 -6.24 -5.77 -4.44
C VAL A 4 -6.95 -7.11 -4.23
N GLU A 5 -7.22 -7.86 -5.31
CA GLU A 5 -7.85 -9.18 -5.22
C GLU A 5 -6.92 -10.22 -4.58
N ARG A 6 -5.64 -10.24 -4.96
CA ARG A 6 -4.63 -11.09 -4.30
C ARG A 6 -4.51 -10.77 -2.82
N LEU A 7 -4.53 -9.48 -2.47
CA LEU A 7 -4.47 -9.03 -1.09
C LEU A 7 -5.71 -9.46 -0.30
N TYR A 8 -6.88 -9.29 -0.88
CA TYR A 8 -8.14 -9.76 -0.28
C TYR A 8 -8.11 -11.27 -0.05
N ALA A 9 -7.66 -12.06 -1.03
CA ALA A 9 -7.54 -13.51 -0.89
C ALA A 9 -6.54 -13.91 0.23
N PHE A 10 -5.35 -13.31 0.26
CA PHE A 10 -4.33 -13.53 1.31
C PHE A 10 -4.87 -13.22 2.72
N LEU A 11 -5.69 -12.17 2.85
CA LEU A 11 -6.25 -11.77 4.13
C LEU A 11 -7.46 -12.61 4.55
N HIS A 12 -8.31 -12.97 3.59
CA HIS A 12 -9.45 -13.84 3.82
C HIS A 12 -9.02 -15.25 4.25
N GLU A 13 -7.87 -15.74 3.76
CA GLU A 13 -7.27 -17.00 4.23
C GLU A 13 -6.88 -16.95 5.71
N LYS A 14 -6.54 -15.75 6.24
CA LYS A 14 -6.16 -15.56 7.65
C LYS A 14 -7.37 -15.37 8.57
N SER A 15 -8.30 -14.47 8.22
CA SER A 15 -9.56 -14.20 8.95
C SER A 15 -10.34 -13.05 8.28
N PRO A 16 -11.68 -13.10 8.20
CA PRO A 16 -12.51 -11.99 7.70
C PRO A 16 -12.26 -10.65 8.43
N ASP A 17 -12.05 -10.69 9.75
CA ASP A 17 -11.77 -9.49 10.54
C ASP A 17 -10.39 -8.89 10.20
N ALA A 18 -9.42 -9.75 9.89
CA ALA A 18 -8.10 -9.30 9.45
C ALA A 18 -8.17 -8.63 8.08
N ALA A 19 -9.00 -9.14 7.16
CA ALA A 19 -9.25 -8.51 5.86
C ALA A 19 -9.87 -7.12 5.99
N ALA A 20 -10.88 -6.96 6.85
CA ALA A 20 -11.51 -5.67 7.11
C ALA A 20 -10.52 -4.65 7.68
N ARG A 21 -9.71 -5.03 8.68
CA ARG A 21 -8.69 -4.15 9.26
C ARG A 21 -7.61 -3.76 8.25
N ALA A 22 -7.18 -4.69 7.41
CA ALA A 22 -6.20 -4.42 6.38
C ALA A 22 -6.72 -3.44 5.32
N ALA A 23 -7.95 -3.65 4.82
CA ALA A 23 -8.59 -2.72 3.90
C ALA A 23 -8.65 -1.31 4.51
N ARG A 24 -8.98 -1.21 5.81
CA ARG A 24 -9.01 0.07 6.52
C ARG A 24 -7.63 0.75 6.53
N VAL A 25 -6.58 0.02 6.91
CA VAL A 25 -5.21 0.56 6.94
C VAL A 25 -4.77 1.08 5.57
N ILE A 26 -5.07 0.34 4.50
CA ILE A 26 -4.70 0.75 3.14
C ILE A 26 -5.47 1.99 2.70
N LEU A 27 -6.77 2.07 2.98
CA LEU A 27 -7.60 3.22 2.66
C LEU A 27 -7.16 4.46 3.43
N ASP A 28 -6.85 4.33 4.73
CA ASP A 28 -6.35 5.43 5.55
C ASP A 28 -4.98 5.92 5.02
N GLY A 29 -4.09 4.99 4.64
CA GLY A 29 -2.81 5.30 3.99
C GLY A 29 -2.97 6.01 2.64
N ALA A 30 -3.90 5.57 1.80
CA ALA A 30 -4.22 6.23 0.54
C ALA A 30 -4.79 7.64 0.75
N GLY A 31 -5.58 7.84 1.81
CA GLY A 31 -6.06 9.14 2.25
C GLY A 31 -4.91 10.09 2.63
N LEU A 32 -3.91 9.59 3.35
CA LEU A 32 -2.71 10.36 3.69
C LEU A 32 -1.94 10.80 2.43
N LEU A 33 -1.82 9.93 1.43
CA LEU A 33 -1.13 10.29 0.18
C LEU A 33 -1.81 11.44 -0.55
N LYS A 34 -3.15 11.53 -0.49
CA LYS A 34 -3.90 12.64 -1.09
C LYS A 34 -3.57 13.99 -0.42
N SER A 35 -3.31 13.99 0.88
CA SER A 35 -3.01 15.21 1.64
C SER A 35 -1.52 15.55 1.70
N ILE A 36 -0.66 14.53 1.78
CA ILE A 36 0.78 14.66 1.99
C ILE A 36 1.48 13.63 1.08
N PRO A 37 1.54 13.84 -0.24
CA PRO A 37 2.14 12.88 -1.16
C PRO A 37 3.65 12.72 -0.96
N GLU A 38 4.30 13.58 -0.20
CA GLU A 38 5.73 13.51 0.12
C GLU A 38 6.06 12.56 1.28
N ILE A 39 5.06 12.07 2.02
CA ILE A 39 5.25 11.26 3.24
C ILE A 39 5.96 9.92 2.96
N GLY A 40 5.82 9.37 1.76
CA GLY A 40 6.50 8.15 1.36
C GLY A 40 7.99 8.38 1.12
N ARG A 41 8.78 7.34 1.40
CA ARG A 41 10.22 7.34 1.15
C ARG A 41 10.48 7.27 -0.36
N PRO A 42 11.30 8.16 -0.94
CA PRO A 42 11.68 8.06 -2.34
C PRO A 42 12.50 6.80 -2.61
N MET A 43 12.28 6.18 -3.76
CA MET A 43 13.10 5.08 -4.25
C MET A 43 14.37 5.64 -4.91
N ASN A 44 15.53 5.03 -4.62
CA ASN A 44 16.82 5.39 -5.23
C ASN A 44 17.00 4.67 -6.58
N ASP A 45 16.01 4.78 -7.47
CA ASP A 45 16.01 4.13 -8.80
C ASP A 45 15.71 5.11 -9.95
N ASP A 46 15.79 6.42 -9.70
CA ASP A 46 15.50 7.53 -10.62
C ASP A 46 14.09 7.51 -11.24
N THR A 47 13.18 6.67 -10.74
CA THR A 47 11.84 6.55 -11.33
C THR A 47 10.82 7.52 -10.74
N GLY A 48 11.19 8.27 -9.70
CA GLY A 48 10.26 9.15 -8.98
C GLY A 48 9.22 8.39 -8.13
N LYS A 49 9.32 7.07 -8.03
CA LYS A 49 8.47 6.25 -7.17
C LYS A 49 8.80 6.46 -5.70
N ARG A 50 7.78 6.32 -4.87
CA ARG A 50 7.86 6.41 -3.41
C ARG A 50 7.15 5.23 -2.78
N GLU A 51 7.56 4.90 -1.56
CA GLU A 51 6.99 3.83 -0.77
C GLU A 51 6.49 4.37 0.57
N LEU A 52 5.20 4.19 0.84
CA LEU A 52 4.61 4.42 2.16
C LEU A 52 4.46 3.07 2.86
N VAL A 53 5.09 2.94 4.02
CA VAL A 53 5.02 1.74 4.86
C VAL A 53 4.00 1.97 5.97
N LEU A 54 3.04 1.06 6.07
CA LEU A 54 1.95 1.10 7.05
C LEU A 54 2.03 -0.14 7.93
N SER A 55 2.16 0.05 9.24
CA SER A 55 2.22 -1.06 10.19
C SER A 55 0.89 -1.85 10.22
N PHE A 56 0.96 -3.18 10.21
CA PHE A 56 -0.22 -4.05 10.30
C PHE A 56 0.11 -5.37 10.99
N GLY A 57 -0.45 -5.57 12.19
CA GLY A 57 -0.20 -6.78 12.98
C GLY A 57 1.30 -7.00 13.20
N ALA A 58 1.78 -8.19 12.85
CA ALA A 58 3.20 -8.55 12.96
C ALA A 58 4.02 -8.21 11.69
N GLY A 59 3.47 -7.42 10.77
CA GLY A 59 4.10 -7.03 9.50
C GLY A 59 3.71 -5.60 9.10
N SER A 60 3.69 -5.36 7.80
CA SER A 60 3.39 -4.06 7.23
C SER A 60 2.81 -4.19 5.84
N PHE A 61 1.96 -3.23 5.44
CA PHE A 61 1.66 -2.98 4.05
C PHE A 61 2.63 -1.96 3.48
N VAL A 62 2.96 -2.11 2.21
CA VAL A 62 3.71 -1.13 1.45
C VAL A 62 2.85 -0.67 0.29
N LEU A 63 2.61 0.64 0.21
CA LEU A 63 1.98 1.30 -0.92
C LEU A 63 3.12 1.93 -1.74
N ARG A 64 3.38 1.38 -2.92
CA ARG A 64 4.25 2.03 -3.90
C ARG A 64 3.44 2.91 -4.80
N TYR A 65 3.82 4.17 -4.90
CA TYR A 65 3.09 5.17 -5.65
C TYR A 65 4.01 6.15 -6.35
N MET A 66 3.44 6.90 -7.28
CA MET A 66 4.01 8.14 -7.82
C MET A 66 2.97 9.23 -7.65
N TRP A 67 3.40 10.48 -7.72
CA TRP A 67 2.50 11.62 -7.76
C TRP A 67 3.05 12.64 -8.74
N ASP A 68 2.15 13.38 -9.40
CA ASP A 68 2.53 14.41 -10.37
C ASP A 68 2.28 15.83 -9.82
N ARG A 69 2.68 16.83 -10.59
CA ARG A 69 2.49 18.25 -10.24
C ARG A 69 1.01 18.71 -10.23
N ARG A 70 0.07 17.82 -10.54
CA ARG A 70 -1.38 18.08 -10.53
C ARG A 70 -2.04 17.44 -9.30
N ASP A 71 -1.26 17.17 -8.25
CA ASP A 71 -1.67 16.51 -7.01
C ASP A 71 -2.38 15.16 -7.23
N THR A 72 -2.10 14.50 -8.35
CA THR A 72 -2.66 13.18 -8.64
C THR A 72 -1.72 12.10 -8.14
N VAL A 73 -2.15 11.36 -7.13
CA VAL A 73 -1.43 10.18 -6.62
C VAL A 73 -1.88 8.93 -7.38
N VAL A 74 -0.92 8.19 -7.90
CA VAL A 74 -1.14 6.89 -8.54
C VAL A 74 -0.45 5.80 -7.73
N ILE A 75 -1.26 4.96 -7.07
CA ILE A 75 -0.76 3.76 -6.38
C ILE A 75 -0.50 2.68 -7.43
N ILE A 76 0.76 2.30 -7.57
CA ILE A 76 1.25 1.32 -8.55
C ILE A 76 1.05 -0.09 -8.02
N ARG A 77 1.33 -0.30 -6.73
CA ARG A 77 1.26 -1.62 -6.10
C ARG A 77 1.01 -1.52 -4.60
N VAL A 78 0.26 -2.49 -4.08
CA VAL A 78 0.06 -2.71 -2.64
C VAL A 78 0.44 -4.15 -2.34
N TRP A 79 1.27 -4.36 -1.31
CA TRP A 79 1.62 -5.71 -0.85
C TRP A 79 1.88 -5.74 0.64
N HIS A 80 1.76 -6.93 1.24
CA HIS A 80 2.13 -7.16 2.63
C HIS A 80 3.58 -7.66 2.72
N SER A 81 4.34 -7.22 3.73
CA SER A 81 5.76 -7.60 3.89
C SER A 81 6.00 -9.08 4.13
N LYS A 82 4.96 -9.81 4.56
CA LYS A 82 4.99 -11.28 4.72
C LYS A 82 4.37 -12.05 3.55
N GLU A 83 3.91 -11.35 2.51
CA GLU A 83 3.41 -12.04 1.33
C GLU A 83 4.59 -12.66 0.58
N SER A 84 4.53 -13.98 0.34
CA SER A 84 5.59 -14.68 -0.39
C SER A 84 5.57 -14.21 -1.85
N ARG A 85 6.69 -13.63 -2.29
CA ARG A 85 6.88 -13.17 -3.67
C ARG A 85 7.40 -14.35 -4.48
N VAL A 86 6.49 -15.15 -5.02
CA VAL A 86 6.80 -16.09 -6.12
C VAL A 86 6.69 -15.39 -7.46
#